data_AF-A0A951GSA5-F1
#
_entry.id   AF-A0A951GSA5-F1
#
_cell.length_a   1.000
_cell.length_b   1.000
_cell.length_c   1.000
_cell.angle_alpha   90.00
_cell.angle_beta   90.00
_cell.angle_gamma   90.00
#
_symmetry.space_group_name_H-M   'P 1'
#
loop_
_entity.id
_entity.type
_entity.pdbx_description
1 polymer ?
#
loop_
_entity_poly.entity_id
_entity_poly.type
_entity_poly.pdbx_seq_one_letter_code
_entity_poly.pdbx_strand_id
1 'polypeptide(L)' 'MATLADVARFRADDPDPLVTASLACPLCLRSDEVRWEAALDGYDPSVECHCPACEERWRVYLAPQQALRLGLMGAAVS' A
#
# COMPACT_ATOMS: atom_id res chain seq x y z
N MET A 1 -1.05 -14.45 16.07
CA MET A 1 -2.00 -13.36 15.78
C MET A 1 -2.08 -13.22 14.27
N ALA A 2 -3.27 -13.05 13.69
CA ALA A 2 -3.42 -12.88 12.24
C ALA A 2 -3.03 -11.45 11.85
N THR A 3 -2.22 -11.29 10.81
CA THR A 3 -1.90 -9.99 10.23
C THR A 3 -3.15 -9.40 9.58
N LEU A 4 -3.42 -8.12 9.83
CA LEU A 4 -4.50 -7.40 9.14
C LEU A 4 -4.23 -7.38 7.62
N ALA A 5 -5.29 -7.51 6.84
CA ALA A 5 -5.21 -7.48 5.38
C ALA A 5 -6.36 -6.65 4.78
N ASP A 6 -6.06 -5.94 3.70
CA ASP A 6 -7.01 -5.17 2.90
C ASP A 6 -6.72 -5.38 1.39
N VAL A 7 -7.58 -4.83 0.54
CA VAL A 7 -7.39 -4.76 -0.92
C VAL A 7 -7.33 -3.30 -1.34
N ALA A 8 -6.40 -2.97 -2.23
CA ALA A 8 -6.26 -1.61 -2.73
C ALA A 8 -7.53 -1.16 -3.47
N ARG A 9 -7.99 0.06 -3.15
CA ARG A 9 -9.23 0.64 -3.69
C ARG A 9 -9.02 1.66 -4.81
N PHE A 10 -7.77 2.02 -5.12
CA PHE A 10 -7.44 3.00 -6.16
C PHE A 10 -7.46 2.40 -7.57
N ARG A 11 -7.72 3.23 -8.57
CA ARG A 11 -7.59 2.91 -9.99
C ARG A 11 -6.22 3.32 -10.52
N ALA A 12 -5.79 2.73 -11.63
CA ALA A 12 -4.47 3.01 -12.21
C ALA A 12 -4.27 4.48 -12.60
N ASP A 13 -5.35 5.18 -12.94
CA ASP A 13 -5.41 6.59 -13.33
C ASP A 13 -5.79 7.54 -12.20
N ASP A 14 -5.98 7.03 -10.98
CA ASP A 14 -6.25 7.89 -9.83
C ASP A 14 -5.04 8.81 -9.54
N PRO A 15 -5.29 10.05 -9.09
CA PRO A 15 -4.24 10.96 -8.67
C PRO A 15 -3.51 10.41 -7.44
N ASP A 16 -2.21 10.75 -7.29
CA ASP A 16 -1.35 10.25 -6.20
C ASP A 16 -1.98 10.33 -4.80
N PRO A 17 -2.70 11.39 -4.39
CA PRO A 17 -3.34 11.44 -3.08
C PRO A 17 -4.34 10.31 -2.81
N LEU A 18 -5.06 9.84 -3.84
CA LEU A 18 -6.00 8.72 -3.71
C LEU A 18 -5.26 7.38 -3.62
N VAL A 19 -4.13 7.25 -4.32
CA VAL A 19 -3.24 6.08 -4.18
C VAL A 19 -2.66 6.02 -2.77
N THR A 20 -2.12 7.13 -2.24
CA THR A 20 -1.60 7.20 -0.86
C THR A 20 -2.68 6.92 0.17
N ALA A 21 -3.88 7.48 0.02
CA ALA A 21 -5.00 7.23 0.92
C ALA A 21 -5.44 5.76 0.94
N SER A 22 -5.28 5.04 -0.18
CA SER A 22 -5.59 3.61 -0.23
C SER A 22 -4.65 2.74 0.63
N LEU A 23 -3.49 3.28 1.01
CA LEU A 23 -2.51 2.67 1.91
C LEU A 23 -2.57 3.28 3.31
N ALA A 24 -3.67 3.97 3.69
CA ALA A 24 -3.80 4.54 5.03
C ALA A 24 -3.88 3.45 6.11
N CYS A 25 -3.40 3.77 7.30
CA CYS A 25 -3.50 2.88 8.46
C CYS A 25 -4.96 2.56 8.79
N PRO A 26 -5.35 1.27 8.93
CA PRO A 26 -6.73 0.91 9.21
C PRO A 26 -7.18 1.24 10.65
N LEU A 27 -6.24 1.50 11.55
CA LEU A 27 -6.52 1.77 12.96
C LEU A 27 -6.60 3.28 13.27
N CYS A 28 -5.58 4.04 12.87
CA CYS A 28 -5.49 5.47 13.20
C CYS A 28 -5.81 6.40 12.03
N LEU A 29 -6.08 5.86 10.84
CA LEU A 29 -6.48 6.57 9.61
C LEU A 29 -5.46 7.59 9.08
N ARG A 30 -4.22 7.55 9.59
CA ARG A 30 -3.10 8.30 9.03
C ARG A 30 -2.63 7.67 7.72
N SER A 31 -2.40 8.52 6.73
CA SER A 31 -1.80 8.16 5.45
C SER A 31 -0.45 8.86 5.23
N ASP A 32 -0.23 9.95 5.97
CA ASP A 32 1.06 10.59 6.13
C ASP A 32 2.05 9.64 6.81
N GLU A 33 3.27 9.57 6.28
CA GLU A 33 4.40 8.81 6.84
C GLU A 33 4.23 7.28 6.89
N VAL A 34 3.14 6.72 6.35
CA VAL A 34 3.01 5.27 6.19
C VAL A 34 4.17 4.77 5.32
N ARG A 35 4.94 3.85 5.88
CA ARG A 35 6.02 3.17 5.15
C ARG A 35 5.45 1.91 4.53
N TRP A 36 5.86 1.60 3.32
CA TRP A 36 5.45 0.37 2.66
C TRP A 36 6.60 -0.23 1.85
N GLU A 37 6.58 -1.55 1.77
CA GLU A 37 7.51 -2.35 0.97
C GLU A 37 6.69 -3.17 -0.03
N ALA A 38 7.12 -3.16 -1.29
CA ALA A 38 6.40 -3.82 -2.37
C ALA A 38 6.83 -5.28 -2.51
N ALA A 39 5.89 -6.20 -2.34
CA ALA A 39 6.02 -7.61 -2.70
C ALA A 39 5.26 -7.83 -4.01
N LEU A 40 5.82 -7.32 -5.11
CA LEU A 40 5.18 -7.32 -6.43
C LEU A 40 5.43 -8.61 -7.23
N ASP A 41 6.38 -9.43 -6.79
CA ASP A 41 6.71 -10.70 -7.41
C ASP A 41 5.79 -11.81 -6.90
N GLY A 42 5.19 -12.59 -7.81
CA GLY A 42 4.38 -13.77 -7.49
C GLY A 42 2.92 -13.70 -7.95
N TYR A 43 2.10 -14.62 -7.45
CA TYR A 43 0.69 -14.78 -7.85
C TYR A 43 -0.24 -13.70 -7.26
N ASP A 44 0.06 -13.23 -6.05
CA ASP A 44 -0.74 -12.23 -5.31
C ASP A 44 0.11 -11.00 -4.98
N PRO A 45 0.26 -10.04 -5.92
CA PRO A 45 1.06 -8.85 -5.68
C PRO A 45 0.46 -8.04 -4.52
N SER A 46 1.33 -7.57 -3.62
CA SER A 46 0.91 -6.87 -2.42
C SER A 46 1.94 -5.87 -1.94
N VAL A 47 1.55 -5.02 -0.99
CA VAL A 47 2.47 -4.20 -0.19
C VAL A 47 2.34 -4.53 1.28
N GLU A 48 3.47 -4.60 1.98
CA GLU A 48 3.55 -4.65 3.43
C GLU A 48 3.63 -3.21 3.96
N CYS A 49 2.62 -2.78 4.70
CA CYS A 49 2.54 -1.43 5.25
C CYS A 49 2.91 -1.42 6.74
N HIS A 50 3.47 -0.31 7.20
CA HIS A 50 3.77 -0.04 8.59
C HIS A 50 3.45 1.41 8.95
N CYS A 51 2.63 1.60 10.00
CA CYS A 51 2.30 2.92 10.51
C CYS A 51 3.23 3.28 11.68
N PRO A 52 4.11 4.30 11.56
CA PRO A 52 5.00 4.69 12.66
C PRO A 52 4.26 5.32 13.85
N ALA A 53 3.02 5.78 13.68
CA ALA A 53 2.26 6.46 14.72
C ALA A 53 1.57 5.51 15.71
N CYS A 54 1.14 4.34 15.26
CA CYS A 54 0.47 3.33 16.10
C CYS A 54 1.13 1.94 16.02
N GLU A 55 2.24 1.83 15.29
CA GLU A 55 3.08 0.63 15.12
C GLU A 55 2.40 -0.56 14.43
N GLU A 56 1.18 -0.37 13.90
CA GLU A 56 0.45 -1.43 13.21
C GLU A 56 1.08 -1.80 11.87
N ARG A 57 0.98 -3.10 11.53
CA ARG A 57 1.46 -3.67 10.26
C ARG A 57 0.32 -4.40 9.56
N TRP A 58 0.12 -4.11 8.28
CA TRP A 58 -0.94 -4.76 7.49
C TRP A 58 -0.51 -4.96 6.05
N ARG A 59 -1.15 -5.91 5.39
CA ARG A 59 -0.92 -6.20 3.97
C ARG A 59 -2.04 -5.59 3.13
N VAL A 60 -1.69 -5.04 1.98
CA VAL A 60 -2.66 -4.61 0.97
C VAL A 60 -2.43 -5.39 -0.31
N TYR A 61 -3.42 -6.17 -0.74
CA TYR A 61 -3.38 -6.91 -2.00
C TYR A 61 -3.74 -6.00 -3.18
N LEU A 62 -3.12 -6.28 -4.33
CA LEU A 62 -3.18 -5.45 -5.52
C LEU A 62 -3.66 -6.26 -6.73
N ALA A 63 -4.39 -5.60 -7.62
CA ALA A 63 -4.52 -6.04 -9.01
C ALA A 63 -3.23 -5.74 -9.80
N PRO A 64 -2.97 -6.41 -10.92
CA PRO A 64 -1.73 -6.22 -11.70
C PRO A 64 -1.45 -4.76 -12.10
N GLN A 65 -2.47 -3.98 -12.44
CA GLN A 65 -2.32 -2.57 -12.83
C GLN A 65 -1.94 -1.68 -11.63
N GLN A 66 -2.47 -1.99 -10.44
CA GLN A 66 -2.13 -1.30 -9.19
C GLN A 66 -0.69 -1.64 -8.77
N ALA A 67 -0.28 -2.89 -8.93
CA ALA A 67 1.10 -3.34 -8.71
C ALA A 67 2.09 -2.60 -9.61
N LEU A 68 1.81 -2.51 -10.92
CA LEU A 68 2.64 -1.72 -11.84
C LEU A 68 2.73 -0.25 -11.43
N ARG A 69 1.59 0.37 -11.07
CA ARG A 69 1.52 1.77 -10.66
C ARG A 69 2.39 2.05 -9.42
N LEU A 70 2.31 1.21 -8.40
CA LEU A 70 3.12 1.34 -7.19
C LEU A 70 4.60 1.06 -7.45
N GLY A 71 4.92 0.09 -8.31
CA GLY A 71 6.31 -0.17 -8.73
C GLY A 71 6.95 1.06 -9.38
N LEU A 72 6.21 1.77 -10.23
CA LEU A 72 6.66 3.02 -10.85
C LEU A 72 6.81 4.17 -9.84
N MET A 73 5.95 4.24 -8.82
CA MET A 73 6.04 5.24 -7.74
C MET A 73 7.25 5.00 -6.83
N GLY A 74 7.47 3.76 -6.40
CA GLY A 74 8.59 3.41 -5.52
C GLY A 74 9.95 3.59 -6.20
N ALA A 75 10.04 3.25 -7.48
CA ALA A 75 11.25 3.50 -8.29
C ALA A 75 11.57 4.99 -8.45
N ALA A 76 10.58 5.89 -8.38
CA ALA A 76 10.79 7.33 -8.46
C ALA A 76 11.34 7.95 -7.15
N VAL A 77 11.31 7.19 -6.04
CA VAL A 77 11.78 7.61 -4.71
C VAL A 77 13.11 6.93 -4.34
N SER A 78 13.69 6.16 -5.26
CA SER A 78 14.95 5.40 -5.10
C SER A 78 16.17 6.17 -5.58
#